data_AF-A0A4R8Z966-F1
#
_entry.id   AF-A0A4R8Z966-F1
#
_cell.length_a   1.000
_cell.length_b   1.000
_cell.length_c   1.000
_cell.angle_alpha   90.00
_cell.angle_beta   90.00
_cell.angle_gamma   90.00
#
_symmetry.space_group_name_H-M   'P 1'
#
loop_
_entity.id
_entity.type
_entity.pdbx_description
1 polymer ?
#
loop_
_entity_poly.entity_id
_entity_poly.type
_entity_poly.pdbx_seq_one_letter_code
_entity_poly.pdbx_strand_id
1 'polypeptide(L)' 'MARAAELREKAAAGVPKSVLAREFGVSRETVYVYLRAGD' A
#
# COMPACT_ATOMS: atom_id res chain seq x y z
N MET A 1 10.42 9.96 0.81
CA MET A 1 9.18 9.22 1.18
C MET A 1 9.17 7.85 0.48
N ALA A 2 10.09 6.94 0.80
CA ALA A 2 10.28 5.67 0.05
C ALA A 2 9.14 4.65 0.26
N ARG A 3 8.60 4.56 1.49
CA ARG A 3 7.54 3.59 1.85
C ARG A 3 6.26 3.73 1.03
N ALA A 4 5.91 4.93 0.59
CA ALA A 4 4.70 5.18 -0.20
C ALA A 4 4.80 4.59 -1.61
N ALA A 5 5.97 4.78 -2.24
CA ALA A 5 6.25 4.26 -3.57
C ALA A 5 6.34 2.73 -3.56
N GLU A 6 7.05 2.15 -2.58
CA GLU A 6 7.13 0.69 -2.41
C GLU A 6 5.76 0.05 -2.18
N LEU A 7 4.90 0.67 -1.37
CA LEU A 7 3.54 0.16 -1.14
C LEU A 7 2.70 0.16 -2.43
N ARG A 8 2.83 1.20 -3.26
CA ARG A 8 2.16 1.28 -4.56
C ARG A 8 2.70 0.25 -5.55
N GLU A 9 4.01 0.08 -5.61
CA GLU A 9 4.65 -0.90 -6.49
C GLU A 9 4.20 -2.33 -6.16
N LYS A 10 4.22 -2.70 -4.87
CA LYS A 10 3.73 -4.02 -4.43
C LYS A 10 2.23 -4.19 -4.69
N ALA A 11 1.43 -3.13 -4.51
CA ALA A 11 0.01 -3.20 -4.85
C ALA A 11 -0.23 -3.36 -6.35
N ALA A 12 0.55 -2.68 -7.20
CA ALA A 12 0.52 -2.82 -8.65
C ALA A 12 0.97 -4.22 -9.09
N ALA A 13 1.90 -4.85 -8.37
CA ALA A 13 2.28 -6.24 -8.54
C ALA A 13 1.19 -7.25 -8.12
N GLY A 14 0.03 -6.78 -7.66
CA GLY A 14 -1.11 -7.64 -7.28
C GLY A 14 -1.06 -8.16 -5.85
N VAL A 15 -0.17 -7.65 -5.00
CA VAL A 15 -0.12 -8.05 -3.59
C VAL A 15 -1.43 -7.66 -2.90
N PRO A 16 -2.08 -8.57 -2.14
CA PRO A 16 -3.30 -8.27 -1.42
C PRO A 16 -3.12 -7.13 -0.42
N LYS A 17 -4.11 -6.23 -0.36
CA LYS A 17 -4.10 -5.05 0.52
C LYS A 17 -3.95 -5.40 2.01
N SER A 18 -4.47 -6.56 2.43
CA SER A 18 -4.32 -7.07 3.80
C SER A 18 -2.89 -7.47 4.14
N VAL A 19 -2.14 -7.98 3.16
CA VAL A 19 -0.72 -8.32 3.31
C VAL A 19 0.08 -7.04 3.41
N LEU A 20 -0.17 -6.07 2.54
CA LEU A 20 0.48 -4.75 2.58
C LEU A 20 0.23 -4.01 3.90
N ALA A 21 -1.00 -4.05 4.42
CA ALA A 21 -1.33 -3.48 5.72
C ALA A 21 -0.45 -4.08 6.85
N ARG A 22 -0.30 -5.41 6.88
CA ARG A 22 0.54 -6.09 7.87
C ARG A 22 2.03 -5.81 7.67
N GLU A 23 2.53 -5.87 6.43
CA GLU A 23 3.95 -5.62 6.12
C GLU A 23 4.39 -4.19 6.48
N PHE A 24 3.55 -3.21 6.18
CA PHE A 24 3.88 -1.80 6.41
C PHE A 24 3.48 -1.32 7.81
N GLY A 25 2.81 -2.16 8.61
CA GLY A 25 2.34 -1.81 9.94
C GLY A 25 1.26 -0.71 9.92
N VAL A 26 0.44 -0.69 8.87
CA VAL A 26 -0.59 0.32 8.63
C VAL A 26 -1.97 -0.31 8.55
N SER A 27 -3.01 0.51 8.75
CA SER A 27 -4.39 0.06 8.57
C SER A 27 -4.71 -0.16 7.09
N ARG A 28 -5.67 -1.04 6.79
CA ARG A 28 -6.21 -1.22 5.43
C ARG A 28 -6.71 0.08 4.82
N GLU A 29 -7.28 0.96 5.64
CA GLU A 29 -7.71 2.30 5.24
C GLU A 29 -6.54 3.15 4.75
N THR A 30 -5.41 3.11 5.46
CA THR A 30 -4.16 3.76 5.05
C THR A 30 -3.67 3.22 3.71
N VAL A 31 -3.72 1.90 3.50
CA VAL A 31 -3.41 1.30 2.19
C VAL A 31 -4.30 1.89 1.10
N TYR A 32 -5.61 2.02 1.33
CA TYR A 32 -6.52 2.66 0.36
C TYR A 32 -6.15 4.12 0.06
N VAL A 33 -5.83 4.92 1.08
CA VAL A 33 -5.43 6.33 0.89
C VAL A 33 -4.17 6.42 0.03
N TYR A 34 -3.17 5.57 0.28
CA TYR A 34 -1.93 5.58 -0.49
C TYR A 34 -2.11 5.13 -1.95
N LEU A 35 -2.99 4.15 -2.18
CA LEU A 35 -3.33 3.69 -3.52
C LEU A 35 -4.11 4.76 -4.29
N ARG A 36 -5.08 5.42 -3.63
CA ARG A 36 -5.91 6.44 -4.27
C ARG A 36 -5.17 7.74 -4.56
N ALA A 37 -4.12 8.05 -3.81
CA ALA A 37 -3.29 9.24 -4.04
C ALA A 37 -2.22 9.04 -5.12
N GLY A 38 -2.19 7.88 -5.78
CA GLY A 38 -1.23 7.54 -6.84
C GLY A 38 -1.88 7.08 -8.15
N ASP A 39 -3.21 7.00 -8.18
CA ASP A 39 -4.04 7.05 -9.38
C ASP A 39 -4.24 8.53 -9.75
#